data_AF-K2CWN8-F1
#
_entry.id   AF-K2CWN8-F1
#
_cell.length_a   1.000
_cell.length_b   1.000
_cell.length_c   1.000
_cell.angle_alpha   90.00
_cell.angle_beta   90.00
_cell.angle_gamma   90.00
#
_symmetry.space_group_name_H-M   'P 1'
#
loop_
_entity.id
_entity.type
_entity.pdbx_description
1 polymer ?
#
loop_
_entity_poly.entity_id
_entity_poly.type
_entity_poly.pdbx_seq_one_letter_code
_entity_poly.pdbx_strand_id
1 'polypeptide(L)' 'MKKKRWFKEFGWIYIPIKWQGFLLTGFILLFSINIFIVVDANSHSVSDTLYGIFPFVAPAIIILYLIAVKKSKSRK' A
#
# COMPACT_ATOMS: atom_id res chain seq x y z
N MET A 1 10.14 13.98 21.87
CA MET A 1 10.06 14.09 20.39
C MET A 1 8.60 14.11 19.93
N LYS A 2 8.12 15.21 19.32
CA LYS A 2 6.79 15.24 18.68
C LYS A 2 6.80 14.25 17.51
N LYS A 3 6.03 13.15 17.60
CA LYS A 3 5.88 12.19 16.48
C LYS A 3 5.16 12.89 15.33
N LYS A 4 5.84 13.10 14.20
CA LYS A 4 5.22 13.67 12.99
C LYS A 4 4.26 12.65 12.40
N ARG A 5 2.99 13.04 12.22
CA ARG A 5 1.97 12.24 11.52
C ARG A 5 2.32 12.20 10.04
N TRP A 6 2.35 11.00 9.45
CA TRP A 6 2.58 10.83 8.00
C TRP A 6 1.29 10.59 7.24
N PHE A 7 0.29 10.04 7.92
CA PHE A 7 -1.02 9.73 7.37
C PHE A 7 -2.12 10.37 8.21
N LYS A 8 -3.26 10.65 7.58
CA LYS A 8 -4.50 11.12 8.21
C LYS A 8 -5.58 10.07 7.99
N GLU A 9 -6.27 9.71 9.06
CA GLU A 9 -7.46 8.85 8.99
C GLU A 9 -8.58 9.55 8.24
N PHE A 10 -9.16 8.84 7.28
CA PHE A 10 -10.30 9.29 6.50
C PHE A 10 -11.28 8.12 6.37
N GLY A 11 -12.16 7.97 7.36
CA GLY A 11 -13.03 6.79 7.48
C GLY A 11 -12.21 5.52 7.69
N TRP A 12 -12.29 4.60 6.73
CA TRP A 12 -11.56 3.31 6.76
C TRP A 12 -10.20 3.33 6.05
N ILE A 13 -9.84 4.45 5.41
CA ILE A 13 -8.58 4.59 4.69
C ILE A 13 -7.67 5.62 5.35
N TYR A 14 -6.39 5.56 4.99
CA TYR A 14 -5.35 6.45 5.50
C TYR A 14 -4.72 7.23 4.35
N ILE A 15 -4.93 8.55 4.34
CA ILE A 15 -4.42 9.43 3.28
C ILE A 15 -3.05 9.97 3.69
N PRO A 16 -2.02 9.90 2.83
CA PRO A 16 -0.72 10.50 3.13
C PRO A 16 -0.83 12.03 3.22
N ILE A 17 -0.21 12.61 4.25
CA ILE A 17 -0.19 14.06 4.51
C ILE A 17 1.24 14.63 4.59
N LYS A 18 2.24 13.77 4.48
CA LYS A 18 3.67 14.13 4.45
C LYS A 18 4.38 13.37 3.34
N TRP A 19 5.48 13.93 2.86
CA TRP A 19 6.26 13.37 1.76
C TRP A 19 6.66 11.91 2.01
N GLN A 20 6.98 11.51 3.26
CA GLN A 20 7.29 10.12 3.59
C GLN A 20 6.10 9.17 3.35
N GLY A 21 4.88 9.63 3.63
CA GLY A 21 3.67 8.87 3.36
C GLY A 21 3.40 8.73 1.86
N PHE A 22 3.60 9.80 1.10
CA PHE A 22 3.50 9.77 -0.37
C PHE A 22 4.55 8.84 -0.99
N LEU A 23 5.81 8.90 -0.53
CA LEU A 23 6.88 8.05 -1.03
C LEU A 23 6.58 6.58 -0.76
N LEU A 24 6.16 6.22 0.46
CA LEU A 24 5.81 4.84 0.80
C LEU A 24 4.61 4.34 -0.02
N THR A 25 3.57 5.17 -0.15
CA THR A 25 2.37 4.82 -0.94
C THR A 25 2.72 4.64 -2.40
N GLY A 26 3.53 5.55 -2.97
CA GLY A 26 4.00 5.48 -4.35
C GLY A 26 4.87 4.26 -4.60
N PHE A 27 5.76 3.91 -3.67
CA PHE A 27 6.59 2.71 -3.77
C PHE A 27 5.74 1.42 -3.81
N ILE A 28 4.75 1.30 -2.93
CA ILE A 28 3.84 0.15 -2.90
C ILE A 28 2.99 0.09 -4.18
N LEU A 29 2.55 1.25 -4.69
CA LEU A 29 1.79 1.32 -5.94
C LEU A 29 2.64 0.88 -7.13
N LEU A 30 3.87 1.40 -7.26
CA LEU A 30 4.80 1.01 -8.33
C LEU A 30 5.14 -0.47 -8.27
N PHE A 31 5.40 -1.00 -7.07
CA PHE A 31 5.61 -2.43 -6.85
C PHE A 31 4.39 -3.25 -7.32
N SER A 32 3.17 -2.84 -6.92
CA SER A 32 1.95 -3.57 -7.28
C SER A 32 1.68 -3.54 -8.79
N ILE A 33 1.91 -2.40 -9.44
CA ILE A 33 1.81 -2.27 -10.90
C ILE A 33 2.84 -3.16 -11.60
N ASN A 34 4.09 -3.17 -11.11
CA ASN A 34 5.13 -4.01 -11.69
C ASN A 34 4.78 -5.50 -11.60
N ILE A 35 4.33 -5.97 -10.43
CA ILE A 35 3.86 -7.35 -10.25
C ILE A 35 2.68 -7.64 -11.17
N PHE A 36 1.70 -6.73 -11.26
CA PHE A 36 0.55 -6.91 -12.13
C PHE A 36 0.96 -7.10 -13.59
N ILE A 37 1.84 -6.23 -14.12
CA ILE A 37 2.33 -6.33 -15.50
C ILE A 37 3.04 -7.67 -15.75
N VAL A 38 3.90 -8.10 -14.82
CA VAL A 38 4.64 -9.37 -14.99
C VAL A 38 3.70 -10.57 -14.92
N VAL A 39 2.78 -10.60 -13.96
CA VAL A 39 1.86 -11.73 -13.78
C VAL A 39 0.87 -11.81 -14.94
N ASP A 40 0.25 -10.69 -15.31
CA ASP A 40 -0.74 -10.65 -16.38
C ASP A 40 -0.16 -11.07 -17.74
N ALA A 41 1.08 -10.65 -18.03
CA ALA A 41 1.80 -11.07 -19.24
C ALA A 41 2.04 -12.58 -19.34
N ASN A 42 2.02 -13.30 -18.21
CA ASN A 42 2.21 -14.76 -18.15
C ASN A 42 0.89 -15.50 -17.86
N SER A 43 -0.24 -14.80 -17.76
CA SER A 43 -1.53 -15.36 -17.38
C SER A 43 -2.37 -15.70 -18.61
N HIS A 44 -3.16 -16.78 -18.53
CA HIS A 44 -4.05 -17.21 -19.60
C HIS A 44 -5.53 -16.90 -19.32
N SER A 45 -5.84 -16.46 -18.08
CA SER A 45 -7.16 -16.04 -17.67
C SER A 45 -7.08 -14.92 -16.62
N VAL A 46 -8.20 -14.21 -16.43
CA VAL A 46 -8.32 -13.19 -15.38
C VAL A 46 -8.13 -13.79 -13.98
N SER A 47 -8.62 -15.01 -13.78
CA SER A 47 -8.43 -15.74 -12.52
C SER A 47 -6.96 -16.02 -12.25
N ASP A 48 -6.20 -16.44 -13.27
CA ASP A 48 -4.74 -16.67 -13.14
C ASP A 48 -4.03 -15.39 -12.72
N THR A 49 -4.37 -14.24 -13.33
CA THR A 49 -3.83 -12.94 -12.93
C THR A 49 -4.16 -12.63 -11.47
N LEU A 50 -5.42 -12.77 -11.07
CA LEU A 50 -5.85 -12.48 -9.69
C LEU A 50 -5.15 -13.37 -8.66
N TYR A 51 -5.05 -14.67 -8.91
CA TYR A 51 -4.34 -15.59 -8.01
C TYR A 51 -2.83 -15.34 -8.02
N GLY A 52 -2.26 -14.97 -9.16
CA GLY A 52 -0.82 -14.70 -9.30
C GLY A 52 -0.37 -13.40 -8.61
N ILE A 53 -1.18 -12.33 -8.62
CA ILE A 53 -0.82 -11.06 -7.95
C ILE A 53 -1.09 -11.11 -6.44
N PHE A 54 -2.08 -11.89 -6.00
CA PHE A 54 -2.53 -11.94 -4.61
C PHE A 54 -1.40 -12.13 -3.58
N PRO A 55 -0.48 -13.12 -3.72
CA PRO A 55 0.56 -13.35 -2.72
C PRO A 55 1.57 -12.22 -2.58
N PHE A 56 1.60 -11.26 -3.52
CA PHE A 56 2.52 -10.12 -3.48
C PHE A 56 1.80 -8.82 -3.11
N VAL A 57 0.69 -8.52 -3.78
CA VAL A 57 -0.03 -7.25 -3.64
C VAL A 57 -0.77 -7.18 -2.31
N ALA A 58 -1.43 -8.27 -1.88
CA ALA A 58 -2.19 -8.25 -0.63
C ALA A 58 -1.29 -8.01 0.60
N PRO A 59 -0.15 -8.72 0.78
CA PRO A 59 0.79 -8.41 1.88
C PRO A 59 1.37 -7.00 1.80
N ALA A 60 1.69 -6.49 0.60
CA ALA A 60 2.22 -5.15 0.42
C ALA A 60 1.22 -4.06 0.88
N ILE A 61 -0.06 -4.21 0.52
CA ILE A 61 -1.13 -3.32 0.98
C ILE A 61 -1.33 -3.43 2.50
N ILE A 62 -1.28 -4.63 3.07
CA ILE A 62 -1.39 -4.85 4.52
C ILE A 62 -0.25 -4.14 5.25
N ILE A 63 0.99 -4.26 4.78
CA ILE A 63 2.15 -3.56 5.35
C ILE A 63 1.94 -2.05 5.32
N LEU A 64 1.50 -1.49 4.18
CA LEU A 64 1.18 -0.07 4.05
C LEU A 64 0.12 0.36 5.07
N TYR A 65 -0.96 -0.42 5.19
CA TYR A 65 -2.04 -0.17 6.16
C TYR A 65 -1.52 -0.15 7.61
N LEU A 66 -0.75 -1.16 8.02
CA LEU A 66 -0.18 -1.24 9.37
C LEU A 66 0.74 -0.05 9.69
N ILE A 67 1.56 0.37 8.72
CA ILE A 67 2.40 1.57 8.87
C ILE A 67 1.54 2.82 8.99
N ALA A 68 0.52 2.95 8.14
CA ALA A 68 -0.37 4.09 8.14
C ALA A 68 -1.13 4.24 9.47
N VAL A 69 -1.66 3.14 10.03
CA VAL A 69 -2.27 3.08 11.38
C VAL A 69 -1.29 3.55 12.46
N LYS A 70 -0.03 3.10 12.42
CA LYS A 70 0.98 3.50 13.41
C LYS A 70 1.40 4.97 13.26
N LYS A 71 1.34 5.52 12.05
CA LYS A 71 1.79 6.88 11.72
C LYS A 71 0.63 7.89 11.59
N SER A 72 -0.61 7.48 11.83
CA SER A 72 -1.79 8.36 11.91
C SER A 72 -1.99 8.95 13.31
N LYS A 73 -1.70 8.16 14.35
CA LYS A 73 -1.95 8.50 15.74
C LYS A 73 -1.02 9.63 16.22
N SER A 74 -1.58 10.82 16.38
CA SER A 74 -1.04 11.81 17.32
C SER A 74 -1.56 11.41 18.69
N ARG A 75 -0.68 11.04 19.64
CA ARG A 75 -1.13 10.93 21.05
C ARG A 75 -1.71 12.31 21.42
N LYS A 76 -2.98 12.33 21.81
CA LYS A 76 -3.50 13.37 22.69
C LYS A 76 -2.87 13.17 24.07
#